data_AF-A0AA88X0X7-F1
#
_entry.id   AF-A0AA88X0X7-F1
#
_cell.length_a   1.000
_cell.length_b   1.000
_cell.length_c   1.000
_cell.angle_alpha   90.00
_cell.angle_beta   90.00
_cell.angle_gamma   90.00
#
_symmetry.space_group_name_H-M   'P 1'
#
loop_
_entity.id
_entity.type
_entity.pdbx_description
1 polymer ?
#
loop_
_entity_poly.entity_id
_entity_poly.type
_entity_poly.pdbx_seq_one_letter_code
_entity_poly.pdbx_strand_id
1 'polypeptide(L)'
;MGARLDELVRAHGRLLEGRGGAELDGRGGAVLGGCKGQPVTLSHGRATCLNSLSRGQSLSRSQTMVSEDGTFELGFFTAGTSHNMYLGIWYVNDDKQEIVWIANRDKPLVNSSLSRLEFSEDGNLVLQNESQTIWSTNSIANAFASVEAVLLDSGNFVLRDGSRSPTMYWQSFDHPTDTWLPGAKLGIDKRTGKNQLLTSWKSPDDPSPGLFSVGIDPGGSNEYVMKWNMSKKYWSTGVWQNQVFSSVPELNYIYRFNFSSDENETYFTYSIVNPATVSRLVMTMSGQLNQQVSHRDYWNWTSIFGLPKEQTEVYAFCGPFGIFSKNLSNSCECLQGFEPYSTENTRLNHWSDGCVRRTPLQCEYGPSSKGKKDGFQKVSDVKLPADPTPHPAQSLKTCKSACMQNCSCKACAYSSTGCSMWFGALLNMQELRINDNNTQDIYLKLAAPDLRGTGGNRTLLAWGMWNADRALELIDSVLVYPSSASTLLRYINIGLLCVQENPSDRPTMSDIVSMLSNDLAALPTPNQPAFCTSRRVMKANSSTNNTGNCSVNGLTISRIEPR
;
A
#
# COMPACT_ATOMS: atom_id res chain seq x y z
N MET A 1 4.66 -33.48 14.11
CA MET A 1 4.84 -32.66 12.88
C MET A 1 6.05 -31.71 12.96
N GLY A 2 7.05 -31.99 13.82
CA GLY A 2 8.27 -31.17 13.99
C GLY A 2 9.52 -31.71 13.30
N ALA A 3 9.46 -32.89 12.67
CA ALA A 3 10.62 -33.50 12.00
C ALA A 3 10.75 -33.12 10.50
N ARG A 4 9.73 -32.46 9.91
CA ARG A 4 9.70 -32.11 8.48
C ARG A 4 10.24 -30.73 8.14
N LEU A 5 10.47 -29.86 9.13
CA LEU A 5 11.05 -28.53 8.90
C LEU A 5 12.59 -28.56 8.90
N ASP A 6 13.18 -29.43 9.73
CA ASP A 6 14.63 -29.69 9.72
C ASP A 6 15.13 -30.29 8.41
N GLU A 7 14.31 -31.11 7.72
CA GLU A 7 14.62 -31.65 6.39
C GLU A 7 14.53 -30.59 5.29
N LEU A 8 13.61 -29.62 5.39
CA LEU A 8 13.45 -28.54 4.41
C LEU A 8 14.61 -27.53 4.48
N VAL A 9 15.09 -27.24 5.69
CA VAL A 9 16.28 -26.38 5.89
C VAL A 9 17.57 -27.10 5.48
N ARG A 10 17.70 -28.42 5.72
CA ARG A 10 18.85 -29.20 5.26
C ARG A 10 18.86 -29.46 3.75
N ALA A 11 17.70 -29.60 3.12
CA ALA A 11 17.59 -29.84 1.67
C ALA A 11 17.97 -28.61 0.84
N HIS A 12 17.66 -27.40 1.32
CA HIS A 12 18.09 -26.17 0.64
C HIS A 12 19.58 -25.86 0.81
N GLY A 13 20.20 -26.29 1.93
CA GLY A 13 21.65 -26.13 2.14
C GLY A 13 22.52 -27.09 1.32
N ARG A 14 22.01 -28.26 0.92
CA ARG A 14 22.80 -29.29 0.20
C ARG A 14 22.76 -29.19 -1.32
N LEU A 15 21.96 -28.28 -1.90
CA LEU A 15 21.90 -28.07 -3.34
C LEU A 15 22.95 -27.07 -3.88
N LEU A 16 23.80 -26.51 -3.02
CA LEU A 16 24.93 -25.64 -3.41
C LEU A 16 26.32 -26.25 -3.16
N GLU A 17 26.42 -27.42 -2.51
CA GLU A 17 27.67 -28.15 -2.33
C GLU A 17 27.79 -29.29 -3.35
N GLY A 18 28.02 -28.93 -4.62
CA GLY A 18 28.02 -29.92 -5.69
C GLY A 18 28.64 -29.45 -6.99
N ARG A 19 29.75 -28.72 -6.97
CA ARG A 19 30.74 -28.66 -8.08
C ARG A 19 31.95 -27.79 -7.74
N GLY A 20 33.14 -28.42 -7.73
CA GLY A 20 34.43 -27.76 -8.00
C GLY A 20 35.29 -27.49 -6.78
N GLY A 21 36.31 -28.32 -6.57
CA GLY A 21 37.37 -28.12 -5.58
C GLY A 21 38.58 -27.35 -6.11
N ALA A 22 39.51 -27.10 -5.17
CA ALA A 22 40.76 -26.32 -5.24
C ALA A 22 40.52 -24.80 -5.35
N GLU A 23 41.05 -23.94 -4.49
CA GLU A 23 42.43 -23.84 -4.00
C GLU A 23 42.45 -23.01 -2.69
N LEU A 24 43.31 -23.37 -1.74
CA LEU A 24 43.59 -22.59 -0.54
C LEU A 24 44.39 -21.35 -0.93
N ASP A 25 43.84 -20.16 -0.73
CA ASP A 25 44.68 -18.98 -0.49
C ASP A 25 44.13 -18.17 0.69
N GLY A 26 45.04 -17.84 1.61
CA GLY A 26 44.75 -17.35 2.93
C GLY A 26 44.35 -15.87 2.91
N ARG A 27 43.07 -15.59 3.18
CA ARG A 27 42.63 -14.34 3.83
C ARG A 27 41.52 -14.68 4.79
N GLY A 28 41.86 -14.72 6.08
CA GLY A 28 40.89 -14.79 7.16
C GLY A 28 39.89 -13.63 7.02
N GLY A 29 38.61 -13.98 6.91
CA GLY A 29 37.51 -13.02 6.91
C GLY A 29 37.55 -12.21 8.20
N ALA A 30 37.64 -10.90 8.05
CA ALA A 30 37.52 -9.96 9.15
C ALA A 30 36.10 -10.05 9.71
N VAL A 31 36.00 -10.39 10.99
CA VAL A 31 34.83 -10.11 11.83
C VAL A 31 34.58 -8.60 11.75
N LEU A 32 33.42 -8.19 11.22
CA LEU A 32 33.00 -6.77 11.26
C LEU A 32 32.79 -6.40 12.73
N GLY A 33 33.80 -5.68 13.24
CA GLY A 33 33.87 -5.26 14.62
C GLY A 33 32.85 -4.18 14.93
N GLY A 34 32.13 -4.38 16.04
CA GLY A 34 31.43 -3.33 16.74
C GLY A 34 32.38 -2.17 17.11
N CYS A 35 31.79 -1.02 17.41
CA CYS A 35 32.48 0.23 17.73
C CYS A 35 33.37 0.10 18.99
N LYS A 36 34.54 -0.54 18.87
CA LYS A 36 35.64 -0.42 19.82
C LYS A 36 36.57 0.71 19.36
N GLY A 37 36.10 1.94 19.53
CA GLY A 37 36.96 3.13 19.69
C GLY A 37 38.00 3.42 18.60
N GLN A 38 37.79 3.03 17.34
CA GLN A 38 38.61 3.48 16.20
C GLN A 38 37.73 3.85 14.99
N PRO A 39 38.12 4.87 14.20
CA PRO A 39 37.29 5.37 13.11
C PRO A 39 37.21 4.35 11.98
N VAL A 40 35.99 3.91 11.65
CA VAL A 40 35.72 3.05 10.51
C VAL A 40 35.57 3.93 9.27
N THR A 41 36.43 3.72 8.27
CA THR A 41 36.26 4.29 6.94
C THR A 41 35.25 3.47 6.15
N LEU A 42 34.02 3.97 6.03
CA LEU A 42 33.11 3.60 4.95
C LEU A 42 33.46 4.42 3.70
N SER A 43 33.06 3.95 2.52
CA SER A 43 33.48 4.42 1.18
C SER A 43 33.18 5.89 0.85
N HIS A 44 32.61 6.67 1.78
CA HIS A 44 32.39 8.11 1.68
C HIS A 44 32.69 8.82 3.01
N GLY A 45 33.97 9.07 3.28
CA GLY A 45 34.41 9.96 4.35
C GLY A 45 34.45 9.34 5.75
N ARG A 46 35.28 9.94 6.62
CA ARG A 46 35.63 9.46 7.96
C ARG A 46 34.45 9.70 8.92
N ALA A 47 33.65 8.69 9.21
CA ALA A 47 32.57 8.77 10.20
C ALA A 47 33.09 8.36 11.59
N THR A 48 32.92 9.22 12.59
CA THR A 48 33.12 8.89 14.02
C THR A 48 31.82 8.35 14.58
N CYS A 49 31.78 7.07 14.95
CA CYS A 49 30.64 6.47 15.62
C CYS A 49 30.67 6.79 17.12
N LEU A 50 29.60 7.40 17.61
CA LEU A 50 29.36 7.67 19.04
C LEU A 50 28.37 6.61 19.58
N ASN A 51 28.51 6.18 20.82
CA ASN A 51 27.49 5.33 21.47
C ASN A 51 26.59 6.13 22.42
N SER A 52 27.05 7.31 22.84
CA SER A 52 26.29 8.27 23.62
C SER A 52 26.59 9.70 23.20
N LEU A 53 25.66 10.59 23.53
CA LEU A 53 25.79 12.03 23.39
C LEU A 53 25.67 12.66 24.78
N SER A 54 26.62 13.51 25.13
CA SER A 54 26.63 14.31 26.37
C SER A 54 26.45 15.80 26.09
N ARG A 55 26.16 16.59 27.13
CA ARG A 55 26.07 18.05 27.00
C ARG A 55 27.37 18.64 26.43
N GLY A 56 27.21 19.59 25.50
CA GLY A 56 28.32 20.21 24.76
C GLY A 56 28.78 19.43 23.53
N GLN A 57 28.25 18.23 23.31
CA GLN A 57 28.40 17.49 22.06
C GLN A 57 27.15 17.65 21.18
N SER A 58 27.34 17.48 19.88
CA SER A 58 26.27 17.48 18.90
C SER A 58 26.47 16.35 17.89
N LEU A 59 25.38 15.76 17.41
CA LEU A 59 25.38 14.87 16.26
C LEU A 59 25.01 15.67 15.00
N SER A 60 25.96 15.79 14.09
CA SER A 60 25.76 16.43 12.78
C SER A 60 25.33 15.42 11.71
N ARG A 61 24.94 15.91 10.52
CA ARG A 61 24.50 15.07 9.39
C ARG A 61 25.49 13.97 8.98
N SER A 62 26.80 14.21 9.12
CA SER A 62 27.85 13.26 8.72
C SER A 62 28.23 12.27 9.83
N GLN A 63 27.54 12.30 10.96
CA GLN A 63 27.82 11.46 12.13
C GLN A 63 26.59 10.61 12.47
N THR A 64 26.84 9.44 13.01
CA THR A 64 25.82 8.52 13.49
C THR A 64 26.15 8.03 14.89
N MET A 65 25.12 7.57 15.60
CA MET A 65 25.28 6.82 16.85
C MET A 65 24.95 5.36 16.64
N VAL A 66 25.73 4.45 17.20
CA VAL A 66 25.54 3.00 17.01
C VAL A 66 25.38 2.34 18.38
N SER A 67 24.46 1.37 18.48
CA SER A 67 24.31 0.53 19.67
C SER A 67 25.61 -0.24 19.97
N GLU A 68 25.80 -0.68 21.21
CA GLU A 68 27.05 -1.32 21.63
C GLU A 68 27.29 -2.64 20.88
N ASP A 69 26.21 -3.37 20.61
CA ASP A 69 26.22 -4.61 19.84
C ASP A 69 26.26 -4.42 18.31
N GLY A 70 26.15 -3.18 17.82
CA GLY A 70 26.12 -2.86 16.40
C GLY A 70 24.81 -3.20 15.68
N THR A 71 23.74 -3.59 16.39
CA THR A 71 22.45 -3.93 15.76
C THR A 71 21.72 -2.69 15.20
N PHE A 72 21.78 -1.56 15.92
CA PHE A 72 21.01 -0.36 15.60
C PHE A 72 21.91 0.84 15.39
N GLU A 73 21.50 1.71 14.48
CA GLU A 73 22.16 2.97 14.20
C GLU A 73 21.14 4.11 14.17
N LEU A 74 21.52 5.25 14.71
CA LEU A 74 20.76 6.49 14.74
C LEU A 74 21.50 7.56 13.95
N GLY A 75 20.81 8.23 13.04
CA GLY A 75 21.37 9.34 12.28
C GLY A 75 20.38 10.00 11.34
N PHE A 76 20.92 10.82 10.44
CA PHE A 76 20.14 11.56 9.45
C PHE A 76 19.96 10.75 8.16
N PHE A 77 18.74 10.70 7.63
CA PHE A 77 18.42 10.01 6.38
C PHE A 77 17.38 10.77 5.55
N THR A 78 17.25 10.39 4.28
CA THR A 78 16.21 10.86 3.35
C THR A 78 15.36 9.67 2.93
N ALA A 79 14.04 9.83 2.86
CA ALA A 79 13.13 8.77 2.45
C ALA A 79 12.96 8.74 0.92
N GLY A 80 13.30 7.61 0.31
CA GLY A 80 13.15 7.37 -1.13
C GLY A 80 13.82 8.46 -1.99
N THR A 81 13.04 9.12 -2.85
CA THR A 81 13.47 10.18 -3.77
C THR A 81 13.26 11.60 -3.22
N SER A 82 12.76 11.71 -1.98
CA SER A 82 12.48 12.99 -1.35
C SER A 82 13.75 13.76 -0.97
N HIS A 83 13.64 15.09 -0.99
CA HIS A 83 14.68 16.00 -0.47
C HIS A 83 14.50 16.30 1.03
N ASN A 84 13.44 15.78 1.64
CA ASN A 84 13.18 15.93 3.06
C ASN A 84 14.09 15.02 3.87
N MET A 85 14.66 15.58 4.94
CA MET A 85 15.58 14.88 5.81
C MET A 85 14.98 14.67 7.21
N TYR A 86 15.31 13.52 7.78
CA TYR A 86 14.77 13.04 9.05
C TYR A 86 15.89 12.49 9.93
N LEU A 87 15.70 12.59 11.24
CA LEU A 87 16.49 11.87 12.23
C LEU A 87 15.76 10.57 12.58
N GLY A 88 16.41 9.43 12.40
CA GLY A 88 15.80 8.12 12.64
C GLY A 88 16.75 7.07 13.17
N ILE A 89 16.19 5.92 13.50
CA ILE A 89 16.90 4.71 13.92
C ILE A 89 16.61 3.62 12.89
N TRP A 90 17.62 2.84 12.52
CA TRP A 90 17.50 1.69 11.62
C TRP A 90 18.33 0.50 12.10
N TYR A 91 18.05 -0.67 11.54
CA TYR A 91 18.95 -1.81 11.64
C TYR A 91 20.20 -1.58 10.79
N VAL A 92 21.39 -1.81 11.37
CA VAL A 92 22.65 -1.78 10.62
C VAL A 92 22.69 -2.98 9.68
N ASN A 93 22.66 -2.72 8.38
CA ASN A 93 22.73 -3.72 7.31
C ASN A 93 23.37 -3.09 6.07
N ASP A 94 24.15 -3.87 5.32
CA ASP A 94 25.04 -3.41 4.26
C ASP A 94 24.31 -2.82 3.03
N ASP A 95 23.04 -3.21 2.79
CA ASP A 95 22.36 -2.89 1.52
C ASP A 95 21.05 -2.07 1.66
N LYS A 96 20.45 -1.99 2.85
CA LYS A 96 19.13 -1.34 3.04
C LYS A 96 19.00 -0.69 4.41
N GLN A 97 18.59 0.57 4.42
CA GLN A 97 18.20 1.28 5.63
C GLN A 97 16.78 0.88 6.05
N GLU A 98 16.71 -0.08 6.97
CA GLU A 98 15.45 -0.56 7.54
C GLU A 98 15.06 0.31 8.74
N ILE A 99 14.42 1.45 8.46
CA ILE A 99 14.01 2.42 9.47
C ILE A 99 12.99 1.80 10.44
N VAL A 100 13.16 2.04 11.73
CA VAL A 100 12.29 1.54 12.82
C VAL A 100 11.77 2.65 13.73
N TRP A 101 12.34 3.84 13.67
CA TRP A 101 11.89 5.00 14.45
C TRP A 101 12.33 6.31 13.79
N ILE A 102 11.54 7.38 13.95
CA ILE A 102 11.78 8.71 13.38
C ILE A 102 11.35 9.79 14.37
N ALA A 103 12.24 10.73 14.68
CA ALA A 103 11.98 11.81 15.63
C ALA A 103 11.02 12.87 15.04
N ASN A 104 11.35 13.38 13.86
CA ASN A 104 10.73 14.57 13.28
C ASN A 104 9.83 14.25 12.07
N ARG A 105 9.08 13.14 12.13
CA ARG A 105 8.26 12.67 11.00
C ARG A 105 7.18 13.66 10.54
N ASP A 106 6.67 14.50 11.45
CA ASP A 106 5.66 15.52 11.14
C ASP A 106 6.25 16.82 10.56
N LYS A 107 7.53 17.07 10.85
CA LYS A 107 8.22 18.31 10.50
C LYS A 107 9.61 17.97 9.91
N PRO A 108 9.67 17.66 8.60
CA PRO A 108 10.93 17.34 7.94
C PRO A 108 11.90 18.52 7.96
N LEU A 109 13.19 18.20 7.89
CA LEU A 109 14.24 19.18 7.64
C LEU A 109 14.33 19.42 6.13
N VAL A 110 14.22 20.69 5.72
CA VAL A 110 14.37 21.10 4.32
C VAL A 110 15.73 21.80 4.16
N ASN A 111 16.59 21.23 3.31
CA ASN A 111 17.86 21.83 2.88
C ASN A 111 18.71 22.46 3.99
N SER A 112 19.27 21.65 4.89
CA SER A 112 20.14 22.18 5.94
C SER A 112 21.31 21.26 6.25
N SER A 113 22.50 21.68 5.81
CA SER A 113 23.78 21.12 6.24
C SER A 113 24.13 21.46 7.69
N LEU A 114 23.43 22.43 8.30
CA LEU A 114 23.66 22.92 9.67
C LEU A 114 22.75 22.26 10.71
N SER A 115 21.97 21.26 10.31
CA SER A 115 21.09 20.53 11.22
C SER A 115 21.91 19.67 12.18
N ARG A 116 21.58 19.77 13.47
CA ARG A 116 22.29 19.05 14.52
C ARG A 116 21.35 18.63 15.65
N LEU A 117 21.59 17.45 16.19
CA LEU A 117 20.96 16.96 17.41
C LEU A 117 21.90 17.27 18.57
N GLU A 118 21.43 18.02 19.56
CA GLU A 118 22.25 18.44 20.70
C GLU A 118 21.41 18.69 21.94
N PHE A 119 22.10 18.93 23.07
CA PHE A 119 21.46 19.34 24.30
C PHE A 119 21.22 20.85 24.35
N SER A 120 20.02 21.26 24.72
CA SER A 120 19.74 22.64 25.10
C SER A 120 20.13 22.93 26.55
N GLU A 121 20.17 24.22 26.90
CA GLU A 121 20.57 24.70 28.24
C GLU A 121 19.66 24.19 29.36
N ASP A 122 18.40 23.92 29.06
CA ASP A 122 17.41 23.34 29.96
C ASP A 122 17.55 21.82 30.16
N GLY A 123 18.46 21.16 29.42
CA GLY A 123 18.72 19.72 29.54
C GLY A 123 17.88 18.86 28.60
N ASN A 124 17.04 19.46 27.77
CA ASN A 124 16.33 18.75 26.71
C ASN A 124 17.26 18.38 25.56
N LEU A 125 16.92 17.29 24.86
CA LEU A 125 17.56 16.93 23.61
C LEU A 125 16.74 17.53 22.47
N VAL A 126 17.38 18.34 21.64
CA VAL A 126 16.73 19.12 20.58
C VAL A 126 17.36 18.85 19.23
N LEU A 127 16.51 18.71 18.21
CA LEU A 127 16.91 18.75 16.81
C LEU A 127 16.78 20.19 16.33
N GLN A 128 17.92 20.85 16.12
CA GLN A 128 17.98 22.22 15.63
C GLN A 128 18.27 22.28 14.14
N ASN A 129 17.65 23.24 13.47
CA ASN A 129 18.00 23.68 12.13
C ASN A 129 18.27 25.19 12.19
N GLU A 130 19.54 25.59 12.06
CA GLU A 130 19.98 26.97 12.26
C GLU A 130 19.53 27.49 13.64
N SER A 131 18.60 28.45 13.69
CA SER A 131 18.02 29.00 14.92
C SER A 131 16.63 28.44 15.26
N GLN A 132 16.12 27.48 14.48
CA GLN A 132 14.80 26.89 14.68
C GLN A 132 14.89 25.50 15.33
N THR A 133 14.18 25.32 16.44
CA THR A 133 13.94 23.97 16.99
C THR A 133 12.88 23.24 16.17
N ILE A 134 13.25 22.10 15.62
CA ILE A 134 12.38 21.26 14.77
C ILE A 134 11.71 20.18 15.59
N TRP A 135 12.43 19.61 16.56
CA TRP A 135 11.94 18.58 17.47
C TRP A 135 12.65 18.69 18.83
N SER A 136 11.99 18.27 19.91
CA SER A 136 12.52 18.26 21.28
C SER A 136 11.92 17.09 22.06
N THR A 137 12.66 16.53 23.01
CA THR A 137 12.15 15.52 23.95
C THR A 137 11.07 16.05 24.88
N ASN A 138 11.03 17.37 25.14
CA ASN A 138 10.14 18.00 26.14
C ASN A 138 10.16 17.26 27.49
N SER A 139 11.34 16.80 27.90
CA SER A 139 11.56 16.07 29.14
C SER A 139 11.63 17.02 30.34
N ILE A 140 11.23 16.53 31.52
CA ILE A 140 11.39 17.23 32.81
C ILE A 140 12.79 16.92 33.38
N ALA A 141 13.82 16.86 32.52
CA ALA A 141 15.17 16.61 32.98
C ALA A 141 15.61 17.79 33.86
N ASN A 142 16.04 17.51 35.10
CA ASN A 142 16.61 18.56 35.96
C ASN A 142 17.89 19.06 35.32
N ALA A 143 17.96 20.37 35.03
CA ALA A 143 19.08 21.07 34.38
C ALA A 143 20.45 20.96 35.09
N PHE A 144 20.53 20.23 36.22
CA PHE A 144 21.69 20.10 37.10
C PHE A 144 22.36 18.72 37.10
N ALA A 145 21.83 17.71 36.39
CA ALA A 145 22.39 16.36 36.36
C ALA A 145 23.31 16.11 35.16
N SER A 146 24.20 15.11 35.29
CA SER A 146 25.03 14.57 34.20
C SER A 146 24.17 13.83 33.17
N VAL A 147 23.33 14.51 32.42
CA VAL A 147 22.41 13.87 31.47
C VAL A 147 23.17 13.36 30.23
N GLU A 148 22.87 12.13 29.82
CA GLU A 148 23.37 11.54 28.57
C GLU A 148 22.22 10.96 27.73
N ALA A 149 22.37 11.03 26.41
CA ALA A 149 21.50 10.34 25.46
C ALA A 149 22.23 9.11 24.91
N VAL A 150 21.59 7.94 24.92
CA VAL A 150 22.22 6.65 24.61
C VAL A 150 21.32 5.81 23.72
N LEU A 151 21.88 5.21 22.68
CA LEU A 151 21.19 4.18 21.88
C LEU A 151 21.50 2.80 22.46
N LEU A 152 20.48 2.13 23.00
CA LEU A 152 20.61 0.79 23.58
C LEU A 152 20.55 -0.30 22.50
N ASP A 153 21.06 -1.49 22.81
CA ASP A 153 21.03 -2.69 21.93
C ASP A 153 19.60 -3.17 21.60
N SER A 154 18.60 -2.72 22.36
CA SER A 154 17.18 -2.96 22.03
C SER A 154 16.65 -2.04 20.92
N GLY A 155 17.42 -1.03 20.50
CA GLY A 155 16.98 0.07 19.64
C GLY A 155 16.26 1.19 20.39
N ASN A 156 16.14 1.08 21.72
CA ASN A 156 15.57 2.16 22.53
C ASN A 156 16.59 3.30 22.68
N PHE A 157 16.23 4.48 22.20
CA PHE A 157 17.03 5.69 22.37
C PHE A 157 16.55 6.41 23.62
N VAL A 158 17.43 6.54 24.62
CA VAL A 158 17.04 6.97 25.96
C VAL A 158 17.80 8.21 26.38
N LEU A 159 17.12 9.05 27.15
CA LEU A 159 17.70 10.13 27.91
C LEU A 159 17.75 9.71 29.38
N ARG A 160 18.94 9.65 29.97
CA ARG A 160 19.10 9.17 31.35
C ARG A 160 20.18 9.94 32.10
N ASP A 161 20.29 9.66 33.39
CA ASP A 161 21.41 10.12 34.19
C ASP A 161 22.68 9.31 33.87
N GLY A 162 23.77 10.01 33.59
CA GLY A 162 25.11 9.51 33.30
C GLY A 162 25.78 8.81 34.50
N SER A 163 25.20 8.93 35.70
CA SER A 163 25.50 8.01 36.82
C SER A 163 25.07 6.56 36.56
N ARG A 164 24.41 6.28 35.42
CA ARG A 164 23.79 4.99 35.04
C ARG A 164 22.70 4.54 36.01
N SER A 165 22.04 5.50 36.65
CA SER A 165 20.78 5.26 37.38
C SER A 165 19.76 4.56 36.46
N PRO A 166 18.90 3.67 36.99
CA PRO A 166 17.82 3.05 36.21
C PRO A 166 16.75 4.06 35.76
N THR A 167 16.76 5.29 36.29
CA THR A 167 15.79 6.32 35.93
C THR A 167 16.05 6.87 34.54
N MET A 168 15.05 6.76 33.66
CA MET A 168 15.02 7.38 32.34
C MET A 168 14.14 8.63 32.37
N TYR A 169 14.66 9.74 31.83
CA TYR A 169 13.92 11.00 31.70
C TYR A 169 13.04 11.02 30.44
N TRP A 170 13.46 10.29 29.40
CA TRP A 170 12.74 10.13 28.14
C TRP A 170 13.22 8.86 27.42
N GLN A 171 12.35 8.23 26.63
CA GLN A 171 12.71 7.08 25.80
C GLN A 171 11.91 7.04 24.49
N SER A 172 12.56 6.61 23.40
CA SER A 172 11.93 6.51 22.07
C SER A 172 10.81 5.48 22.02
N PHE A 173 10.89 4.42 22.84
CA PHE A 173 9.85 3.40 22.96
C PHE A 173 8.50 3.95 23.44
N ASP A 174 8.47 5.10 24.12
CA ASP A 174 7.21 5.77 24.52
C ASP A 174 6.60 6.62 23.41
N HIS A 175 7.27 6.71 22.27
CA HIS A 175 6.93 7.53 21.12
C HIS A 175 7.14 6.74 19.82
N PRO A 176 6.46 5.58 19.63
CA PRO A 176 6.66 4.77 18.45
C PRO A 176 6.21 5.48 17.17
N THR A 177 6.70 5.01 16.02
CA THR A 177 6.31 5.55 14.70
C THR A 177 5.33 4.62 14.00
N ASP A 178 5.76 3.84 13.01
CA ASP A 178 4.97 2.76 12.41
C ASP A 178 5.37 1.37 12.94
N THR A 179 6.54 1.30 13.59
CA THR A 179 7.20 0.05 13.96
C THR A 179 7.22 -0.16 15.47
N TRP A 180 7.01 -1.41 15.87
CA TRP A 180 7.08 -1.88 17.24
C TRP A 180 8.14 -2.98 17.40
N LEU A 181 9.17 -2.67 18.19
CA LEU A 181 10.34 -3.52 18.40
C LEU A 181 10.17 -4.49 19.59
N PRO A 182 10.91 -5.61 19.61
CA PRO A 182 10.92 -6.53 20.73
C PRO A 182 11.33 -5.84 22.04
N GLY A 183 10.66 -6.18 23.14
CA GLY A 183 10.88 -5.61 24.46
C GLY A 183 10.23 -4.22 24.68
N ALA A 184 9.82 -3.53 23.61
CA ALA A 184 9.01 -2.32 23.74
C ALA A 184 7.62 -2.67 24.24
N LYS A 185 7.02 -1.76 25.00
CA LYS A 185 5.60 -1.80 25.33
C LYS A 185 4.83 -1.08 24.21
N LEU A 186 3.70 -1.64 23.82
CA LEU A 186 2.67 -0.90 23.10
C LEU A 186 1.46 -0.90 24.04
N GLY A 187 0.98 0.26 24.46
CA GLY A 187 -0.03 0.32 25.50
C GLY A 187 -0.55 1.72 25.82
N ILE A 188 -1.28 1.81 26.92
CA ILE A 188 -1.84 3.03 27.45
C ILE A 188 -1.42 3.22 28.90
N ASP A 189 -0.95 4.42 29.22
CA ASP A 189 -0.82 4.90 30.59
C ASP A 189 -2.20 5.39 31.05
N LYS A 190 -2.82 4.68 31.99
CA LYS A 190 -4.15 4.97 32.52
C LYS A 190 -4.17 6.19 33.43
N ARG A 191 -3.00 6.57 33.99
CA ARG A 191 -2.85 7.73 34.87
C ARG A 191 -2.80 9.04 34.07
N THR A 192 -2.16 9.02 32.91
CA THR A 192 -2.06 10.20 32.02
C THR A 192 -3.07 10.16 30.86
N GLY A 193 -3.65 9.00 30.57
CA GLY A 193 -4.48 8.76 29.38
C GLY A 193 -3.67 8.69 28.07
N LYS A 194 -2.33 8.70 28.14
CA LYS A 194 -1.47 8.67 26.96
C LYS A 194 -1.47 7.27 26.34
N ASN A 195 -2.08 7.17 25.17
CA ASN A 195 -2.14 5.94 24.38
C ASN A 195 -1.01 5.93 23.33
N GLN A 196 -0.22 4.85 23.29
CA GLN A 196 0.81 4.65 22.28
C GLN A 196 0.15 4.10 21.01
N LEU A 197 0.44 4.76 19.89
CA LEU A 197 -0.12 4.40 18.58
C LEU A 197 1.01 4.11 17.61
N LEU A 198 0.89 3.01 16.88
CA LEU A 198 1.65 2.84 15.65
C LEU A 198 0.85 3.48 14.53
N THR A 199 1.47 4.35 13.75
CA THR A 199 0.87 5.00 12.59
C THR A 199 1.76 4.79 11.39
N SER A 200 1.18 4.20 10.34
CA SER A 200 1.83 3.95 9.04
C SER A 200 2.54 5.19 8.49
N TRP A 201 3.50 4.98 7.59
CA TRP A 201 3.98 6.06 6.73
C TRP A 201 2.87 6.48 5.77
N LYS A 202 2.99 7.67 5.18
CA LYS A 202 2.05 8.15 4.18
C LYS A 202 2.37 7.60 2.79
N SER A 203 3.65 7.57 2.43
CA SER A 203 4.17 7.00 1.19
C SER A 203 5.60 6.47 1.38
N PRO A 204 6.21 5.75 0.43
CA PRO A 204 7.59 5.27 0.57
C PRO A 204 8.60 6.43 0.65
N ASP A 205 8.26 7.56 0.05
CA ASP A 205 9.06 8.80 0.04
C ASP A 205 8.64 9.81 1.13
N ASP A 206 7.57 9.53 1.88
CA ASP A 206 7.00 10.43 2.90
C ASP A 206 6.66 9.67 4.19
N PRO A 207 7.58 9.67 5.18
CA PRO A 207 7.38 8.99 6.46
C PRO A 207 6.47 9.74 7.44
N SER A 208 5.87 10.88 7.03
CA SER A 208 4.85 11.54 7.85
C SER A 208 3.68 10.58 8.18
N PRO A 209 2.90 10.85 9.24
CA PRO A 209 1.80 9.98 9.63
C PRO A 209 0.80 9.74 8.49
N GLY A 210 0.66 8.48 8.11
CA GLY A 210 -0.31 8.00 7.14
C GLY A 210 -1.70 7.81 7.74
N LEU A 211 -2.57 7.17 6.96
CA LEU A 211 -3.99 7.02 7.33
C LEU A 211 -4.26 5.86 8.29
N PHE A 212 -3.37 4.89 8.40
CA PHE A 212 -3.61 3.69 9.19
C PHE A 212 -2.87 3.73 10.52
N SER A 213 -3.60 3.42 11.59
CA SER A 213 -3.05 3.39 12.95
C SER A 213 -3.57 2.19 13.73
N VAL A 214 -2.78 1.70 14.69
CA VAL A 214 -3.20 0.72 15.70
C VAL A 214 -2.75 1.15 17.09
N GLY A 215 -3.60 0.90 18.07
CA GLY A 215 -3.28 1.01 19.48
C GLY A 215 -4.34 0.35 20.33
N ILE A 216 -4.13 0.32 21.65
CA ILE A 216 -5.10 -0.27 22.56
C ILE A 216 -6.37 0.58 22.62
N ASP A 217 -7.54 -0.04 22.81
CA ASP A 217 -8.78 0.70 22.98
C ASP A 217 -8.76 1.56 24.26
N PRO A 218 -8.83 2.90 24.15
CA PRO A 218 -8.88 3.76 25.34
C PRO A 218 -10.21 3.65 26.09
N GLY A 219 -11.24 3.01 25.51
CA GLY A 219 -12.52 2.72 26.16
C GLY A 219 -12.44 1.68 27.29
N GLY A 220 -11.25 1.10 27.52
CA GLY A 220 -10.99 0.15 28.59
C GLY A 220 -11.26 -1.31 28.21
N SER A 221 -11.68 -1.57 26.97
CA SER A 221 -11.69 -2.95 26.46
C SER A 221 -10.25 -3.38 26.18
N ASN A 222 -9.84 -4.55 26.69
CA ASN A 222 -8.48 -5.07 26.52
C ASN A 222 -8.28 -5.62 25.09
N GLU A 223 -8.43 -4.78 24.07
CA GLU A 223 -8.25 -5.09 22.65
C GLU A 223 -7.41 -4.02 21.95
N TYR A 224 -6.75 -4.41 20.85
CA TYR A 224 -6.09 -3.47 19.94
C TYR A 224 -6.99 -3.17 18.76
N VAL A 225 -7.18 -1.87 18.50
CA VAL A 225 -8.08 -1.37 17.48
C VAL A 225 -7.29 -0.74 16.36
N MET A 226 -7.57 -1.17 15.13
CA MET A 226 -7.05 -0.52 13.94
C MET A 226 -8.05 0.52 13.43
N LYS A 227 -7.53 1.72 13.17
CA LYS A 227 -8.33 2.87 12.74
C LYS A 227 -7.78 3.45 11.46
N TRP A 228 -8.70 3.83 10.58
CA TRP A 228 -8.43 4.66 9.41
C TRP A 228 -8.70 6.12 9.76
N ASN A 229 -7.76 6.98 9.40
CA ASN A 229 -7.74 8.40 9.70
C ASN A 229 -8.07 8.69 11.18
N MET A 230 -7.45 7.93 12.09
CA MET A 230 -7.56 8.03 13.56
C MET A 230 -8.98 7.85 14.16
N SER A 231 -10.01 7.66 13.34
CA SER A 231 -11.40 7.81 13.73
C SER A 231 -12.24 6.58 13.37
N LYS A 232 -12.12 6.08 12.14
CA LYS A 232 -12.93 4.96 11.65
C LYS A 232 -12.27 3.63 12.07
N LYS A 233 -12.80 2.98 13.10
CA LYS A 233 -12.44 1.59 13.42
C LYS A 233 -12.79 0.70 12.23
N TYR A 234 -11.81 -0.05 11.71
CA TYR A 234 -12.04 -1.03 10.64
C TYR A 234 -11.76 -2.46 11.05
N TRP A 235 -10.91 -2.66 12.06
CA TRP A 235 -10.59 -4.00 12.55
C TRP A 235 -10.22 -3.97 14.03
N SER A 236 -10.32 -5.11 14.70
CA SER A 236 -9.88 -5.31 16.08
C SER A 236 -9.29 -6.70 16.27
N THR A 237 -8.30 -6.81 17.16
CA THR A 237 -7.84 -8.12 17.67
C THR A 237 -8.93 -8.87 18.43
N GLY A 238 -9.96 -8.15 18.88
CA GLY A 238 -10.90 -8.62 19.89
C GLY A 238 -10.26 -8.62 21.28
N VAL A 239 -11.09 -8.87 22.30
CA VAL A 239 -10.68 -8.78 23.70
C VAL A 239 -9.69 -9.89 24.05
N TRP A 240 -8.65 -9.54 24.80
CA TRP A 240 -7.69 -10.46 25.38
C TRP A 240 -8.35 -11.38 26.42
N GLN A 241 -8.37 -12.68 26.15
CA GLN A 241 -8.94 -13.71 27.00
C GLN A 241 -8.10 -14.99 26.91
N ASN A 242 -7.89 -15.70 28.02
CA ASN A 242 -7.18 -16.99 28.03
C ASN A 242 -5.81 -16.96 27.32
N GLN A 243 -5.01 -15.92 27.56
CA GLN A 243 -3.68 -15.71 26.96
C GLN A 243 -3.67 -15.52 25.43
N VAL A 244 -4.81 -15.15 24.83
CA VAL A 244 -4.91 -14.91 23.39
C VAL A 244 -5.92 -13.80 23.08
N PHE A 245 -5.77 -13.14 21.94
CA PHE A 245 -6.81 -12.23 21.45
C PHE A 245 -7.85 -13.05 20.67
N SER A 246 -9.14 -12.79 20.89
CA SER A 246 -10.21 -13.64 20.35
C SER A 246 -10.24 -13.74 18.82
N SER A 247 -9.76 -12.72 18.09
CA SER A 247 -9.67 -12.71 16.62
C SER A 247 -8.26 -13.04 16.10
N VAL A 248 -7.31 -13.36 17.00
CA VAL A 248 -5.93 -13.76 16.68
C VAL A 248 -5.55 -15.01 17.49
N PRO A 249 -6.18 -16.17 17.21
CA PRO A 249 -5.97 -17.38 18.00
C PRO A 249 -4.57 -18.00 17.81
N GLU A 250 -3.86 -17.64 16.74
CA GLU A 250 -2.57 -18.23 16.42
C GLU A 250 -1.42 -17.56 17.17
N LEU A 251 -0.82 -18.28 18.12
CA LEU A 251 0.46 -17.90 18.73
C LEU A 251 1.61 -18.53 17.95
N ASN A 252 2.63 -17.74 17.63
CA ASN A 252 3.83 -18.21 16.95
C ASN A 252 4.96 -18.49 17.96
N TYR A 253 5.52 -19.71 17.91
CA TYR A 253 6.55 -20.19 18.84
C TYR A 253 7.88 -19.44 18.77
N ILE A 254 8.11 -18.60 17.75
CA ILE A 254 9.29 -17.74 17.63
C ILE A 254 9.27 -16.63 18.70
N TYR A 255 8.09 -16.26 19.20
CA TYR A 255 7.90 -15.11 20.08
C TYR A 255 7.35 -15.52 21.44
N ARG A 256 7.75 -14.77 22.47
CA ARG A 256 7.12 -14.81 23.80
C ARG A 256 6.30 -13.55 23.96
N PHE A 257 4.99 -13.67 23.81
CA PHE A 257 4.04 -12.59 24.00
C PHE A 257 3.65 -12.46 25.47
N ASN A 258 3.49 -11.23 25.93
CA ASN A 258 3.00 -10.92 27.27
C ASN A 258 2.03 -9.74 27.21
N PHE A 259 0.88 -9.90 27.86
CA PHE A 259 -0.11 -8.86 28.05
C PHE A 259 -0.25 -8.57 29.55
N SER A 260 -0.18 -7.31 29.93
CA SER A 260 -0.36 -6.90 31.32
C SER A 260 -1.32 -5.73 31.40
N SER A 261 -2.16 -5.73 32.44
CA SER A 261 -3.13 -4.69 32.75
C SER A 261 -3.28 -4.56 34.25
N ASP A 262 -2.88 -3.42 34.81
CA ASP A 262 -3.04 -3.08 36.22
C ASP A 262 -3.75 -1.70 36.38
N GLU A 263 -3.67 -1.08 37.55
CA GLU A 263 -4.31 0.23 37.79
C GLU A 263 -3.63 1.40 37.05
N ASN A 264 -2.34 1.26 36.69
CA ASN A 264 -1.52 2.32 36.13
C ASN A 264 -1.40 2.22 34.61
N GLU A 265 -1.25 1.02 34.06
CA GLU A 265 -1.04 0.81 32.64
C GLU A 265 -1.77 -0.44 32.11
N THR A 266 -1.99 -0.45 30.80
CA THR A 266 -2.22 -1.69 30.06
C THR A 266 -1.30 -1.71 28.86
N TYR A 267 -0.58 -2.80 28.66
CA TYR A 267 0.31 -2.94 27.51
C TYR A 267 0.42 -4.39 27.04
N PHE A 268 0.81 -4.52 25.78
CA PHE A 268 1.31 -5.74 25.20
C PHE A 268 2.81 -5.58 24.96
N THR A 269 3.56 -6.68 25.04
CA THR A 269 4.99 -6.75 24.73
C THR A 269 5.35 -8.12 24.20
N TYR A 270 6.44 -8.20 23.45
CA TYR A 270 6.95 -9.46 22.94
C TYR A 270 8.47 -9.50 22.95
N SER A 271 9.02 -10.71 23.04
CA SER A 271 10.44 -10.96 22.90
C SER A 271 10.68 -12.10 21.93
N ILE A 272 11.89 -12.16 21.35
CA ILE A 272 12.29 -13.19 20.40
C ILE A 272 12.98 -14.33 21.17
N VAL A 273 12.68 -15.58 20.81
CA VAL A 273 13.29 -16.76 21.44
C VAL A 273 14.71 -17.01 20.94
N ASN A 274 14.97 -16.83 19.63
CA ASN A 274 16.28 -17.04 19.03
C ASN A 274 17.05 -15.70 18.89
N PRO A 275 18.17 -15.51 19.59
CA PRO A 275 18.96 -14.26 19.53
C PRO A 275 19.61 -14.00 18.16
N ALA A 276 19.79 -15.03 17.32
CA ALA A 276 20.32 -14.89 15.96
C ALA A 276 19.31 -14.26 14.97
N THR A 277 18.07 -14.04 15.42
CA THR A 277 17.02 -13.41 14.61
C THR A 277 16.69 -12.01 15.12
N VAL A 278 16.31 -11.14 14.19
CA VAL A 278 15.72 -9.84 14.44
C VAL A 278 14.27 -9.86 13.98
N SER A 279 13.42 -9.09 14.65
CA SER A 279 12.00 -9.04 14.32
C SER A 279 11.43 -7.66 14.62
N ARG A 280 10.39 -7.29 13.88
CA ARG A 280 9.62 -6.07 14.07
C ARG A 280 8.16 -6.28 13.68
N LEU A 281 7.25 -5.56 14.33
CA LEU A 281 5.85 -5.48 13.93
C LEU A 281 5.60 -4.10 13.32
N VAL A 282 5.11 -4.02 12.08
CA VAL A 282 5.02 -2.77 11.31
C VAL A 282 3.59 -2.50 10.88
N MET A 283 3.06 -1.33 11.22
CA MET A 283 1.82 -0.81 10.65
C MET A 283 2.10 -0.30 9.23
N THR A 284 1.83 -1.14 8.24
CA THR A 284 2.17 -0.86 6.85
C THR A 284 1.22 0.15 6.23
N MET A 285 1.67 0.79 5.15
CA MET A 285 0.86 1.71 4.34
C MET A 285 -0.35 1.04 3.66
N SER A 286 -0.39 -0.29 3.59
CA SER A 286 -1.57 -1.02 3.10
C SER A 286 -2.66 -1.19 4.17
N GLY A 287 -2.42 -0.70 5.39
CA GLY A 287 -3.34 -0.81 6.52
C GLY A 287 -3.35 -2.17 7.20
N GLN A 288 -2.34 -3.00 6.93
CA GLN A 288 -2.08 -4.22 7.68
C GLN A 288 -0.93 -4.05 8.67
N LEU A 289 -1.07 -4.67 9.83
CA LEU A 289 -0.02 -4.83 10.83
C LEU A 289 0.73 -6.14 10.54
N ASN A 290 1.99 -6.05 10.11
CA ASN A 290 2.77 -7.20 9.66
C ASN A 290 3.89 -7.53 10.64
N GLN A 291 3.95 -8.78 11.10
CA GLN A 291 5.07 -9.30 11.87
C GLN A 291 6.14 -9.81 10.92
N GLN A 292 7.29 -9.14 10.93
CA GLN A 292 8.41 -9.45 10.07
C GLN A 292 9.55 -10.05 10.88
N VAL A 293 10.26 -11.03 10.30
CA VAL A 293 11.46 -11.62 10.89
C VAL A 293 12.57 -11.73 9.85
N SER A 294 13.81 -11.59 10.31
CA SER A 294 15.00 -11.86 9.53
C SER A 294 16.06 -12.54 10.38
N HIS A 295 16.93 -13.31 9.75
CA HIS A 295 18.18 -13.73 10.36
C HIS A 295 19.23 -12.61 10.24
N ARG A 296 20.14 -12.53 11.21
CA ARG A 296 21.20 -11.51 11.26
C ARG A 296 22.28 -11.67 10.18
N ASP A 297 22.47 -12.88 9.65
CA ASP A 297 23.55 -13.13 8.69
C ASP A 297 23.23 -12.68 7.26
N TYR A 298 21.97 -12.66 6.86
CA TYR A 298 21.57 -12.44 5.46
C TYR A 298 20.45 -11.41 5.26
N TRP A 299 19.89 -10.85 6.36
CA TRP A 299 18.99 -9.70 6.33
C TRP A 299 17.82 -9.78 5.33
N ASN A 300 17.24 -10.97 5.15
CA ASN A 300 16.09 -11.18 4.28
C ASN A 300 14.80 -11.20 5.10
N TRP A 301 14.09 -10.07 5.10
CA TRP A 301 12.83 -9.90 5.81
C TRP A 301 11.72 -10.78 5.22
N THR A 302 11.08 -11.55 6.10
CA THR A 302 9.93 -12.39 5.76
C THR A 302 8.75 -12.02 6.65
N SER A 303 7.56 -11.94 6.05
CA SER A 303 6.32 -11.75 6.81
C SER A 303 5.85 -13.07 7.38
N ILE A 304 5.72 -13.15 8.71
CA ILE A 304 5.22 -14.32 9.42
C ILE A 304 3.68 -14.33 9.44
N PHE A 305 3.09 -13.17 9.70
CA PHE A 305 1.64 -12.96 9.64
C PHE A 305 1.32 -11.48 9.41
N GLY A 306 0.13 -11.22 8.88
CA GLY A 306 -0.45 -9.89 8.73
C GLY A 306 -1.85 -9.82 9.33
N LEU A 307 -2.20 -8.69 9.94
CA LEU A 307 -3.51 -8.42 10.52
C LEU A 307 -4.12 -7.13 9.92
N PRO A 308 -5.41 -7.11 9.52
CA PRO A 308 -6.25 -8.28 9.30
C PRO A 308 -5.62 -9.25 8.29
N LYS A 309 -6.02 -10.52 8.35
CA LYS A 309 -5.47 -11.56 7.45
C LYS A 309 -5.84 -11.28 6.00
N GLU A 310 -7.08 -10.85 5.76
CA GLU A 310 -7.57 -10.53 4.43
C GLU A 310 -7.49 -9.02 4.18
N GLN A 311 -6.85 -8.62 3.08
CA GLN A 311 -6.77 -7.21 2.67
C GLN A 311 -8.15 -6.56 2.48
N THR A 312 -9.19 -7.35 2.18
CA THR A 312 -10.58 -6.88 2.05
C THR A 312 -11.20 -6.33 3.33
N GLU A 313 -10.63 -6.66 4.49
CA GLU A 313 -11.08 -6.15 5.79
C GLU A 313 -10.49 -4.76 6.07
N VAL A 314 -9.44 -4.36 5.35
CA VAL A 314 -8.87 -3.01 5.49
C VAL A 314 -9.79 -1.99 4.84
N TYR A 315 -10.20 -1.01 5.64
CA TYR A 315 -11.08 0.05 5.18
C TYR A 315 -10.39 0.97 4.17
N ALA A 316 -11.06 1.20 3.04
CA ALA A 316 -10.64 2.16 2.01
C ALA A 316 -9.21 1.91 1.47
N PHE A 317 -8.80 0.64 1.37
CA PHE A 317 -7.49 0.26 0.82
C PHE A 317 -7.24 0.84 -0.59
N CYS A 318 -8.24 0.83 -1.47
CA CYS A 318 -8.13 1.38 -2.83
C CYS A 318 -8.32 2.91 -2.92
N GLY A 319 -8.44 3.60 -1.78
CA GLY A 319 -8.63 5.05 -1.72
C GLY A 319 -9.95 5.55 -2.33
N PRO A 320 -10.09 6.88 -2.47
CA PRO A 320 -11.23 7.54 -3.13
C PRO A 320 -11.50 7.03 -4.54
N PHE A 321 -12.75 6.68 -4.85
CA PHE A 321 -13.20 6.27 -6.18
C PHE A 321 -12.44 5.07 -6.81
N GLY A 322 -11.67 4.34 -6.01
CA GLY A 322 -11.12 3.04 -6.35
C GLY A 322 -12.07 1.91 -5.90
N ILE A 323 -12.01 0.80 -6.62
CA ILE A 323 -12.74 -0.44 -6.31
C ILE A 323 -11.76 -1.59 -6.12
N PHE A 324 -11.97 -2.36 -5.06
CA PHE A 324 -11.17 -3.57 -4.80
C PHE A 324 -11.70 -4.77 -5.59
N SER A 325 -10.81 -5.55 -6.20
CA SER A 325 -11.15 -6.83 -6.83
C SER A 325 -10.13 -7.91 -6.49
N LYS A 326 -10.62 -9.10 -6.10
CA LYS A 326 -9.76 -10.28 -5.80
C LYS A 326 -9.17 -10.94 -7.05
N ASN A 327 -9.73 -10.67 -8.24
CA ASN A 327 -9.36 -11.37 -9.48
C ASN A 327 -8.32 -10.62 -10.31
N LEU A 328 -7.98 -9.39 -9.92
CA LEU A 328 -6.99 -8.58 -10.62
C LEU A 328 -5.59 -8.86 -10.06
N SER A 329 -4.59 -8.85 -10.95
CA SER A 329 -3.17 -8.87 -10.58
C SER A 329 -2.81 -7.69 -9.66
N ASN A 330 -3.44 -6.54 -9.87
CA ASN A 330 -3.42 -5.39 -8.96
C ASN A 330 -4.77 -5.31 -8.26
N SER A 331 -4.82 -5.48 -6.94
CA SER A 331 -6.08 -5.65 -6.18
C SER A 331 -7.05 -4.47 -6.23
N CYS A 332 -6.68 -3.35 -6.86
CA CYS A 332 -7.47 -2.13 -6.97
C CYS A 332 -7.53 -1.62 -8.41
N GLU A 333 -8.67 -1.03 -8.79
CA GLU A 333 -8.88 -0.35 -10.08
C GLU A 333 -9.64 0.96 -9.85
N CYS A 334 -9.45 1.97 -10.72
CA CYS A 334 -10.29 3.16 -10.72
C CYS A 334 -11.65 2.89 -11.38
N LEU A 335 -12.72 3.45 -10.80
CA LEU A 335 -14.03 3.41 -11.43
C LEU A 335 -14.02 4.06 -12.83
N GLN A 336 -14.91 3.59 -13.71
CA GLN A 336 -15.04 4.16 -15.06
C GLN A 336 -15.27 5.69 -15.00
N GLY A 337 -14.51 6.43 -15.82
CA GLY A 337 -14.51 7.91 -15.80
C GLY A 337 -13.49 8.51 -14.81
N PHE A 338 -12.73 7.67 -14.12
CA PHE A 338 -11.65 8.09 -13.22
C PHE A 338 -10.30 7.53 -13.68
N GLU A 339 -9.23 8.12 -13.16
CA GLU A 339 -7.85 7.71 -13.36
C GLU A 339 -7.05 7.82 -12.04
N PRO A 340 -5.94 7.07 -11.89
CA PRO A 340 -5.12 7.14 -10.68
C PRO A 340 -4.65 8.56 -10.39
N TYR A 341 -4.67 8.96 -9.12
CA TYR A 341 -4.08 10.23 -8.70
C TYR A 341 -2.57 10.28 -8.98
N SER A 342 -1.87 9.18 -8.68
CA SER A 342 -0.44 9.00 -8.96
C SER A 342 -0.19 7.67 -9.67
N THR A 343 0.43 7.75 -10.85
CA THR A 343 0.78 6.56 -11.64
C THR A 343 1.98 5.81 -11.07
N GLU A 344 2.86 6.46 -10.32
CA GLU A 344 4.02 5.85 -9.67
C GLU A 344 3.59 5.01 -8.46
N ASN A 345 2.78 5.59 -7.57
CA ASN A 345 2.26 4.90 -6.39
C ASN A 345 1.44 3.66 -6.77
N THR A 346 0.58 3.77 -7.78
CA THR A 346 -0.26 2.66 -8.23
C THR A 346 0.52 1.52 -8.89
N ARG A 347 1.65 1.81 -9.57
CA ARG A 347 2.57 0.76 -10.08
C ARG A 347 3.19 -0.07 -8.96
N LEU A 348 3.36 0.52 -7.79
CA LEU A 348 3.84 -0.15 -6.57
C LEU A 348 2.70 -0.74 -5.73
N ASN A 349 1.48 -0.77 -6.27
CA ASN A 349 0.27 -1.21 -5.58
C ASN A 349 -0.08 -0.38 -4.33
N HIS A 350 0.29 0.90 -4.32
CA HIS A 350 -0.12 1.88 -3.31
C HIS A 350 -1.30 2.71 -3.83
N TRP A 351 -2.44 2.59 -3.15
CA TRP A 351 -3.71 3.15 -3.61
C TRP A 351 -4.36 4.14 -2.64
N SER A 352 -3.66 4.56 -1.59
CA SER A 352 -4.20 5.47 -0.57
C SER A 352 -4.69 6.81 -1.13
N ASP A 353 -4.03 7.32 -2.18
CA ASP A 353 -4.43 8.55 -2.89
C ASP A 353 -5.69 8.36 -3.76
N GLY A 354 -6.02 7.10 -4.09
CA GLY A 354 -7.16 6.72 -4.91
C GLY A 354 -7.12 7.28 -6.32
N CYS A 355 -8.30 7.69 -6.79
CA CYS A 355 -8.57 8.05 -8.18
C CYS A 355 -9.27 9.41 -8.28
N VAL A 356 -8.97 10.12 -9.36
CA VAL A 356 -9.57 11.42 -9.70
C VAL A 356 -10.40 11.34 -10.97
N ARG A 357 -11.39 12.22 -11.09
CA ARG A 357 -12.26 12.29 -12.27
C ARG A 357 -11.45 12.75 -13.49
N ARG A 358 -11.64 12.08 -14.63
CA ARG A 358 -11.05 12.50 -15.91
C ARG A 358 -11.69 13.79 -16.41
N THR A 359 -13.02 13.86 -16.34
CA THR A 359 -13.78 15.04 -16.78
C THR A 359 -14.58 15.61 -15.61
N PRO A 360 -14.46 16.93 -15.31
CA PRO A 360 -15.31 17.60 -14.34
C PRO A 360 -16.79 17.56 -14.74
N LEU A 361 -17.69 17.65 -13.76
CA LEU A 361 -19.14 17.60 -14.03
C LEU A 361 -19.61 18.90 -14.69
N GLN A 362 -20.59 18.82 -15.58
CA GLN A 362 -21.12 19.97 -16.30
C GLN A 362 -21.69 21.03 -15.34
N CYS A 363 -22.32 20.59 -14.26
CA CYS A 363 -22.95 21.49 -13.31
C CYS A 363 -21.95 22.18 -12.35
N GLU A 364 -20.69 21.76 -12.33
CA GLU A 364 -19.60 22.45 -11.62
C GLU A 364 -19.14 23.74 -12.36
N TYR A 365 -19.41 23.86 -13.67
CA TYR A 365 -19.12 25.05 -14.47
C TYR A 365 -20.18 26.17 -14.37
N GLY A 366 -21.16 26.04 -13.46
CA GLY A 366 -22.20 27.03 -13.21
C GLY A 366 -23.43 26.92 -14.14
N PRO A 367 -24.50 27.69 -13.86
CA PRO A 367 -25.82 27.55 -14.50
C PRO A 367 -25.84 27.91 -16.00
N SER A 368 -24.77 28.51 -16.52
CA SER A 368 -24.67 28.99 -17.91
C SER A 368 -23.86 28.05 -18.83
N SER A 369 -23.40 26.90 -18.33
CA SER A 369 -22.54 26.00 -19.11
C SER A 369 -23.34 25.32 -20.23
N LYS A 370 -23.00 25.61 -21.50
CA LYS A 370 -23.61 25.01 -22.71
C LYS A 370 -23.13 23.57 -22.99
N GLY A 371 -22.82 22.80 -21.94
CA GLY A 371 -22.28 21.45 -22.02
C GLY A 371 -23.37 20.38 -22.14
N LYS A 372 -22.98 19.18 -22.59
CA LYS A 372 -23.86 18.00 -22.48
C LYS A 372 -24.13 17.70 -21.00
N LYS A 373 -25.39 17.38 -20.68
CA LYS A 373 -25.80 17.08 -19.30
C LYS A 373 -25.07 15.85 -18.76
N ASP A 374 -24.72 15.92 -17.47
CA ASP A 374 -24.22 14.77 -16.71
C ASP A 374 -25.21 13.60 -16.74
N GLY A 375 -24.71 12.40 -16.45
CA GLY A 375 -25.51 11.18 -16.42
C GLY A 375 -24.98 10.17 -15.42
N PHE A 376 -25.51 8.96 -15.48
CA PHE A 376 -25.16 7.89 -14.55
C PHE A 376 -24.61 6.67 -15.26
N GLN A 377 -23.48 6.16 -14.77
CA GLN A 377 -22.96 4.84 -15.09
C GLN A 377 -23.39 3.85 -14.01
N LYS A 378 -24.00 2.74 -14.42
CA LYS A 378 -24.30 1.63 -13.51
C LYS A 378 -23.01 0.85 -13.21
N VAL A 379 -22.76 0.58 -11.94
CA VAL A 379 -21.75 -0.37 -11.46
C VAL A 379 -22.52 -1.44 -10.68
N SER A 380 -22.48 -2.67 -11.18
CA SER A 380 -23.24 -3.80 -10.63
C SER A 380 -22.39 -4.65 -9.70
N ASP A 381 -23.05 -5.44 -8.86
CA ASP A 381 -22.42 -6.51 -8.06
C ASP A 381 -21.32 -6.01 -7.12
N VAL A 382 -21.57 -4.87 -6.45
CA VAL A 382 -20.60 -4.27 -5.54
C VAL A 382 -21.08 -4.26 -4.10
N LYS A 383 -20.12 -4.31 -3.18
CA LYS A 383 -20.27 -3.76 -1.84
C LYS A 383 -20.37 -2.24 -1.96
N LEU A 384 -21.50 -1.67 -1.55
CA LEU A 384 -21.71 -0.24 -1.61
C LEU A 384 -20.64 0.53 -0.82
N PRO A 385 -20.28 1.75 -1.27
CA PRO A 385 -19.36 2.60 -0.54
C PRO A 385 -19.87 2.92 0.86
N ALA A 386 -18.93 3.17 1.76
CA ALA A 386 -19.24 3.53 3.14
C ALA A 386 -19.99 4.88 3.26
N ASP A 387 -20.62 5.07 4.41
CA ASP A 387 -21.26 6.31 4.84
C ASP A 387 -22.30 6.90 3.85
N PRO A 388 -23.31 6.09 3.43
CA PRO A 388 -24.41 6.59 2.62
C PRO A 388 -25.25 7.63 3.39
N THR A 389 -25.76 8.63 2.69
CA THR A 389 -26.79 9.53 3.20
C THR A 389 -28.17 9.04 2.73
N PRO A 390 -29.09 8.68 3.63
CA PRO A 390 -30.46 8.34 3.26
C PRO A 390 -31.17 9.53 2.61
N HIS A 391 -31.95 9.29 1.56
CA HIS A 391 -32.74 10.33 0.90
C HIS A 391 -34.17 9.86 0.64
N PRO A 392 -35.20 10.70 0.88
CA PRO A 392 -36.58 10.36 0.53
C PRO A 392 -36.74 10.18 -0.99
N ALA A 393 -37.04 8.98 -1.45
CA ALA A 393 -37.41 8.68 -2.83
C ALA A 393 -38.18 7.36 -2.87
N GLN A 394 -39.21 7.29 -3.71
CA GLN A 394 -40.12 6.13 -3.80
C GLN A 394 -39.69 5.13 -4.88
N SER A 395 -38.70 5.48 -5.69
CA SER A 395 -38.18 4.66 -6.77
C SER A 395 -36.75 5.04 -7.10
N LEU A 396 -36.04 4.14 -7.78
CA LEU A 396 -34.74 4.42 -8.37
C LEU A 396 -34.77 5.63 -9.31
N LYS A 397 -35.85 5.81 -10.08
CA LYS A 397 -36.02 6.97 -10.98
C LYS A 397 -36.03 8.28 -10.20
N THR A 398 -36.81 8.35 -9.13
CA THR A 398 -36.87 9.54 -8.25
C THR A 398 -35.55 9.78 -7.50
N CYS A 399 -34.86 8.71 -7.08
CA CYS A 399 -33.55 8.78 -6.43
C CYS A 399 -32.50 9.38 -7.38
N LYS A 400 -32.41 8.86 -8.62
CA LYS A 400 -31.53 9.40 -9.67
C LYS A 400 -31.85 10.85 -9.99
N SER A 401 -33.12 11.21 -10.13
CA SER A 401 -33.51 12.60 -10.40
C SER A 401 -33.07 13.56 -9.31
N ALA A 402 -33.26 13.20 -8.04
CA ALA A 402 -32.84 14.02 -6.91
C ALA A 402 -31.31 14.16 -6.85
N CYS A 403 -30.55 13.09 -7.07
CA CYS A 403 -29.09 13.15 -7.18
C CYS A 403 -28.62 13.96 -8.40
N MET A 404 -29.35 13.90 -9.52
CA MET A 404 -29.00 14.69 -10.70
C MET A 404 -29.14 16.19 -10.46
N GLN A 405 -30.20 16.59 -9.76
CA GLN A 405 -30.49 17.99 -9.40
C GLN A 405 -29.52 18.56 -8.36
N ASN A 406 -28.87 17.72 -7.57
CA ASN A 406 -27.85 18.14 -6.60
C ASN A 406 -26.43 17.95 -7.18
N CYS A 407 -25.71 19.05 -7.42
CA CYS A 407 -24.34 19.00 -7.97
C CYS A 407 -23.32 18.35 -7.06
N SER A 408 -23.53 18.40 -5.75
CA SER A 408 -22.66 17.73 -4.79
C SER A 408 -22.85 16.22 -4.80
N CYS A 409 -24.00 15.71 -5.27
CA CYS A 409 -24.22 14.27 -5.34
C CYS A 409 -23.28 13.62 -6.36
N LYS A 410 -22.48 12.66 -5.91
CA LYS A 410 -21.50 11.93 -6.72
C LYS A 410 -22.00 10.54 -7.15
N ALA A 411 -22.87 9.91 -6.37
CA ALA A 411 -23.51 8.64 -6.72
C ALA A 411 -24.80 8.41 -5.93
N CYS A 412 -25.64 7.49 -6.40
CA CYS A 412 -26.81 7.02 -5.66
C CYS A 412 -27.07 5.52 -5.88
N ALA A 413 -27.73 4.89 -4.91
CA ALA A 413 -28.20 3.52 -4.97
C ALA A 413 -29.65 3.46 -4.49
N TYR A 414 -30.39 2.45 -4.93
CA TYR A 414 -31.76 2.22 -4.49
C TYR A 414 -31.96 0.73 -4.21
N SER A 415 -32.38 0.42 -3.00
CA SER A 415 -32.61 -0.95 -2.53
C SER A 415 -33.93 -1.03 -1.76
N SER A 416 -34.18 -2.16 -1.10
CA SER A 416 -35.33 -2.34 -0.19
C SER A 416 -35.33 -1.35 0.97
N THR A 417 -34.18 -0.80 1.37
CA THR A 417 -34.06 0.21 2.43
C THR A 417 -34.29 1.65 1.93
N GLY A 418 -34.63 1.82 0.65
CA GLY A 418 -34.88 3.12 0.02
C GLY A 418 -33.68 3.66 -0.75
N CYS A 419 -33.61 4.99 -0.89
CA CYS A 419 -32.56 5.67 -1.65
C CYS A 419 -31.39 6.09 -0.75
N SER A 420 -30.19 5.78 -1.21
CA SER A 420 -28.92 6.19 -0.60
C SER A 420 -28.14 7.06 -1.57
N MET A 421 -27.57 8.16 -1.09
CA MET A 421 -26.76 9.09 -1.87
C MET A 421 -25.40 9.33 -1.22
N TRP A 422 -24.42 9.66 -2.05
CA TRP A 422 -23.08 10.04 -1.61
C TRP A 422 -22.75 11.43 -2.15
N PHE A 423 -22.30 12.31 -1.26
CA PHE A 423 -21.91 13.68 -1.60
C PHE A 423 -20.39 13.90 -1.58
N GLY A 424 -19.66 13.01 -0.89
CA GLY A 424 -18.19 13.01 -0.84
C GLY A 424 -17.56 12.00 -1.79
N ALA A 425 -16.28 11.71 -1.55
CA ALA A 425 -15.57 10.61 -2.19
C ALA A 425 -16.24 9.27 -1.89
N LEU A 426 -16.27 8.37 -2.88
CA LEU A 426 -16.72 6.99 -2.66
C LEU A 426 -15.55 6.20 -2.07
N LEU A 427 -15.74 5.62 -0.89
CA LEU A 427 -14.70 4.87 -0.19
C LEU A 427 -15.16 3.46 0.12
N ASN A 428 -14.20 2.54 0.23
CA ASN A 428 -14.40 1.16 0.67
C ASN A 428 -15.32 0.33 -0.26
N MET A 429 -15.28 0.61 -1.57
CA MET A 429 -15.99 -0.19 -2.58
C MET A 429 -15.23 -1.48 -2.89
N GLN A 430 -15.98 -2.57 -3.07
CA GLN A 430 -15.42 -3.89 -3.39
C GLN A 430 -16.31 -4.57 -4.43
N GLU A 431 -15.72 -5.23 -5.41
CA GLU A 431 -16.41 -6.13 -6.32
C GLU A 431 -16.79 -7.43 -5.57
N LEU A 432 -18.05 -7.82 -5.65
CA LEU A 432 -18.59 -9.04 -5.06
C LEU A 432 -18.88 -10.06 -6.16
N ARG A 433 -18.85 -11.36 -5.83
CA ARG A 433 -19.16 -12.40 -6.82
C ARG A 433 -20.69 -12.55 -6.94
N ILE A 434 -21.14 -13.03 -8.10
CA ILE A 434 -22.56 -13.23 -8.48
C ILE A 434 -23.35 -14.10 -7.46
N ASN A 435 -22.66 -14.87 -6.61
CA ASN A 435 -23.27 -15.75 -5.61
C ASN A 435 -23.35 -15.13 -4.20
N ASP A 436 -22.91 -13.88 -4.01
CA ASP A 436 -23.08 -13.18 -2.74
C ASP A 436 -24.49 -12.58 -2.69
N ASN A 437 -25.33 -13.06 -1.77
CA ASN A 437 -26.71 -12.58 -1.57
C ASN A 437 -26.83 -11.09 -1.18
N ASN A 438 -25.69 -10.38 -1.07
CA ASN A 438 -25.59 -8.97 -0.66
C ASN A 438 -25.13 -8.03 -1.79
N THR A 439 -25.10 -8.51 -3.05
CA THR A 439 -24.74 -7.69 -4.22
C THR A 439 -25.73 -6.55 -4.41
N GLN A 440 -25.21 -5.35 -4.69
CA GLN A 440 -26.02 -4.16 -4.95
C GLN A 440 -25.47 -3.37 -6.13
N ASP A 441 -26.38 -2.62 -6.75
CA ASP A 441 -26.07 -1.72 -7.85
C ASP A 441 -25.90 -0.28 -7.33
N ILE A 442 -24.86 0.39 -7.80
CA ILE A 442 -24.67 1.84 -7.60
C ILE A 442 -24.65 2.56 -8.94
N TYR A 443 -25.19 3.78 -8.95
CA TYR A 443 -25.24 4.65 -10.10
C TYR A 443 -24.30 5.83 -9.88
N LEU A 444 -23.14 5.79 -10.52
CA LEU A 444 -22.07 6.77 -10.44
C LEU A 444 -22.36 7.96 -11.37
N LYS A 445 -22.40 9.18 -10.84
CA LYS A 445 -22.61 10.40 -11.63
C LYS A 445 -21.33 10.73 -12.39
N LEU A 446 -21.40 10.81 -13.72
CA LEU A 446 -20.28 11.11 -14.60
C LEU A 446 -20.64 12.19 -15.62
N ALA A 447 -19.62 12.88 -16.12
CA ALA A 447 -19.76 13.80 -17.24
C ALA A 447 -20.14 13.03 -18.52
N ALA A 448 -20.88 13.68 -19.43
CA ALA A 448 -21.35 13.04 -20.65
C ALA A 448 -20.28 12.34 -21.52
N PRO A 449 -19.03 12.86 -21.64
CA PRO A 449 -17.98 12.16 -22.40
C PRO A 449 -17.54 10.84 -21.78
N ASP A 450 -17.66 10.69 -20.46
CA ASP A 450 -17.19 9.53 -19.70
C ASP A 450 -18.27 8.45 -19.52
N LEU A 451 -19.53 8.79 -19.79
CA LEU A 451 -20.62 7.83 -19.89
C LEU A 451 -20.42 6.99 -21.14
N ARG A 452 -20.10 5.70 -20.98
CA ARG A 452 -20.02 4.81 -22.13
C ARG A 452 -21.41 4.64 -22.74
N GLY A 453 -21.50 4.82 -24.06
CA GLY A 453 -22.20 3.84 -24.87
C GLY A 453 -21.43 2.51 -24.71
N THR A 454 -22.03 1.56 -24.00
CA THR A 454 -21.67 0.13 -23.93
C THR A 454 -20.21 -0.25 -24.23
N GLY A 455 -19.43 -0.54 -23.18
CA GLY A 455 -18.19 -1.33 -23.27
C GLY A 455 -16.97 -0.55 -23.76
N GLY A 456 -15.83 -0.76 -23.12
CA GLY A 456 -14.59 -0.73 -23.90
C GLY A 456 -14.75 -1.82 -24.93
N ASN A 457 -14.69 -1.47 -26.21
CA ASN A 457 -14.55 -2.48 -27.23
C ASN A 457 -13.23 -3.19 -26.90
N ARG A 458 -13.28 -4.32 -26.17
CA ARG A 458 -12.10 -5.08 -25.77
C ARG A 458 -11.29 -5.46 -27.00
N THR A 459 -11.95 -5.59 -28.14
CA THR A 459 -11.36 -5.76 -29.46
C THR A 459 -10.55 -4.53 -29.91
N LEU A 460 -11.01 -3.31 -29.63
CA LEU A 460 -10.26 -2.08 -29.93
C LEU A 460 -9.03 -1.93 -29.00
N LEU A 461 -9.16 -2.30 -27.73
CA LEU A 461 -8.02 -2.35 -26.81
C LEU A 461 -6.99 -3.39 -27.27
N ALA A 462 -7.44 -4.60 -27.59
CA ALA A 462 -6.59 -5.68 -28.09
C ALA A 462 -5.88 -5.30 -29.41
N TRP A 463 -6.60 -4.66 -30.34
CA TRP A 463 -6.03 -4.13 -31.58
C TRP A 463 -5.01 -3.00 -31.33
N GLY A 464 -5.30 -2.10 -30.37
CA GLY A 464 -4.36 -1.05 -29.97
C GLY A 464 -3.06 -1.61 -29.39
N MET A 465 -3.15 -2.65 -28.55
CA MET A 465 -1.98 -3.34 -27.98
C MET A 465 -1.23 -4.15 -29.05
N TRP A 466 -1.93 -4.72 -30.03
CA TRP A 466 -1.33 -5.38 -31.20
C TRP A 466 -0.46 -4.43 -32.02
N ASN A 467 -0.98 -3.25 -32.37
CA ASN A 467 -0.21 -2.25 -33.13
C ASN A 467 0.94 -1.60 -32.35
N ALA A 468 0.93 -1.71 -31.02
CA ALA A 468 1.96 -1.19 -30.14
C ALA A 468 3.00 -2.25 -29.73
N ASP A 469 3.00 -3.43 -30.37
CA ASP A 469 3.86 -4.58 -30.05
C ASP A 469 3.75 -5.07 -28.58
N ARG A 470 2.62 -4.81 -27.93
CA ARG A 470 2.32 -5.13 -26.52
C ARG A 470 1.26 -6.23 -26.36
N ALA A 471 0.97 -6.96 -27.42
CA ALA A 471 -0.10 -7.97 -27.43
C ALA A 471 0.07 -9.07 -26.38
N LEU A 472 1.30 -9.43 -26.00
CA LEU A 472 1.56 -10.46 -24.98
C LEU A 472 1.01 -10.08 -23.60
N GLU A 473 0.81 -8.79 -23.30
CA GLU A 473 0.20 -8.33 -22.04
C GLU A 473 -1.30 -8.71 -21.93
N LEU A 474 -1.93 -9.15 -23.02
CA LEU A 474 -3.31 -9.63 -23.02
C LEU A 474 -3.42 -11.06 -22.46
N ILE A 475 -2.32 -11.81 -22.39
CA ILE A 475 -2.32 -13.21 -21.97
C ILE A 475 -2.27 -13.30 -20.46
N ASP A 476 -3.24 -14.02 -19.90
CA ASP A 476 -3.25 -14.36 -18.48
C ASP A 476 -2.03 -15.21 -18.12
N SER A 477 -1.33 -14.85 -17.04
CA SER A 477 -0.21 -15.57 -16.45
C SER A 477 -0.45 -17.07 -16.24
N VAL A 478 -1.71 -17.50 -16.05
CA VAL A 478 -2.10 -18.90 -15.88
C VAL A 478 -1.94 -19.71 -17.19
N LEU A 479 -1.96 -19.06 -18.36
CA LEU A 479 -1.87 -19.72 -19.68
C LEU A 479 -0.43 -19.85 -20.21
N VAL A 480 0.56 -19.37 -19.46
CA VAL A 480 1.94 -19.15 -19.95
C VAL A 480 2.79 -20.44 -19.99
N TYR A 481 2.27 -21.63 -19.68
CA TYR A 481 3.08 -22.84 -19.74
C TYR A 481 2.43 -24.08 -20.38
N PRO A 482 3.13 -24.80 -21.28
CA PRO A 482 4.35 -24.46 -22.03
C PRO A 482 3.96 -23.98 -23.43
N SER A 483 3.68 -22.69 -23.62
CA SER A 483 3.43 -22.11 -24.94
C SER A 483 4.48 -21.06 -25.27
N SER A 484 5.06 -21.12 -26.48
CA SER A 484 6.05 -20.13 -26.92
C SER A 484 5.38 -18.76 -27.15
N ALA A 485 6.10 -17.66 -26.92
CA ALA A 485 5.59 -16.31 -27.16
C ALA A 485 5.08 -16.12 -28.61
N SER A 486 5.74 -16.75 -29.59
CA SER A 486 5.30 -16.77 -30.98
C SER A 486 3.95 -17.46 -31.18
N THR A 487 3.68 -18.56 -30.46
CA THR A 487 2.40 -19.27 -30.52
C THR A 487 1.27 -18.42 -29.96
N LEU A 488 1.51 -17.72 -28.83
CA LEU A 488 0.52 -16.85 -28.20
C LEU A 488 0.19 -15.63 -29.08
N LEU A 489 1.21 -14.97 -29.63
CA LEU A 489 1.02 -13.88 -30.59
C LEU A 489 0.23 -14.33 -31.82
N ARG A 490 0.48 -15.55 -32.30
CA ARG A 490 -0.26 -16.14 -33.41
C ARG A 490 -1.74 -16.31 -33.09
N TYR A 491 -2.09 -16.79 -31.90
CA TYR A 491 -3.49 -16.91 -31.48
C TYR A 491 -4.18 -15.56 -31.33
N ILE A 492 -3.49 -14.55 -30.80
CA ILE A 492 -4.02 -13.19 -30.72
C ILE A 492 -4.29 -12.65 -32.13
N ASN A 493 -3.37 -12.85 -33.07
CA ASN A 493 -3.53 -12.43 -34.47
C ASN A 493 -4.78 -13.07 -35.10
N ILE A 494 -4.89 -14.40 -35.03
CA ILE A 494 -6.06 -15.15 -35.55
C ILE A 494 -7.34 -14.65 -34.88
N GLY A 495 -7.34 -14.45 -33.56
CA GLY A 495 -8.47 -13.91 -32.82
C GLY A 495 -8.92 -12.54 -33.33
N LEU A 496 -7.97 -11.65 -33.65
CA LEU A 496 -8.25 -10.33 -34.22
C LEU A 496 -8.75 -10.40 -35.68
N LEU A 497 -8.31 -11.38 -36.48
CA LEU A 497 -8.84 -11.62 -37.83
C LEU A 497 -10.28 -12.15 -37.81
N CYS A 498 -10.67 -12.92 -36.79
CA CYS A 498 -12.04 -13.44 -36.67
C CYS A 498 -13.09 -12.36 -36.36
N VAL A 499 -12.66 -11.21 -35.85
CA VAL A 499 -13.54 -10.13 -35.36
C VAL A 499 -13.43 -8.85 -36.19
N GLN A 500 -12.98 -8.98 -37.44
CA GLN A 500 -12.91 -7.88 -38.40
C GLN A 500 -14.31 -7.26 -38.64
N GLU A 501 -14.35 -5.95 -38.88
CA GLU A 501 -15.61 -5.22 -39.10
C GLU A 501 -16.35 -5.76 -40.32
N ASN A 502 -15.67 -5.81 -41.46
CA ASN A 502 -16.21 -6.35 -42.69
C ASN A 502 -16.25 -7.89 -42.62
N PRO A 503 -17.42 -8.53 -42.76
CA PRO A 503 -17.52 -9.99 -42.79
C PRO A 503 -16.66 -10.64 -43.88
N SER A 504 -16.39 -9.94 -44.98
CA SER A 504 -15.53 -10.43 -46.06
C SER A 504 -14.04 -10.50 -45.69
N ASP A 505 -13.62 -9.75 -44.66
CA ASP A 505 -12.23 -9.76 -44.18
C ASP A 505 -11.99 -10.84 -43.11
N ARG A 506 -13.04 -11.53 -42.67
CA ARG A 506 -12.95 -12.60 -41.67
C ARG A 506 -12.53 -13.91 -42.34
N PRO A 507 -11.56 -14.64 -41.77
CA PRO A 507 -11.17 -15.94 -42.31
C PRO A 507 -12.33 -16.93 -42.20
N THR A 508 -12.42 -17.85 -43.15
CA THR A 508 -13.35 -18.98 -43.06
C THR A 508 -12.87 -19.97 -42.00
N MET A 509 -13.74 -20.86 -41.53
CA MET A 509 -13.34 -21.91 -40.58
C MET A 509 -12.22 -22.81 -41.12
N SER A 510 -12.19 -23.07 -42.44
CA SER A 510 -11.09 -23.80 -43.08
C SER A 510 -9.77 -23.02 -43.01
N ASP A 511 -9.80 -21.70 -43.20
CA ASP A 511 -8.62 -20.85 -43.09
C ASP A 511 -8.10 -20.85 -41.65
N ILE A 512 -8.99 -20.73 -40.65
CA ILE A 512 -8.61 -20.76 -39.23
C ILE A 512 -7.93 -22.08 -38.86
N VAL A 513 -8.50 -23.23 -39.28
CA VAL A 513 -7.90 -24.54 -39.02
C VAL A 513 -6.53 -24.67 -39.69
N SER A 514 -6.37 -24.15 -40.90
CA SER A 514 -5.08 -24.10 -41.60
C SER A 514 -4.06 -23.21 -40.87
N MET A 515 -4.49 -22.02 -40.42
CA MET A 515 -3.68 -21.07 -39.66
C MET A 515 -3.24 -21.61 -38.30
N LEU A 516 -4.06 -22.44 -37.65
CA LEU A 516 -3.73 -23.09 -36.37
C LEU A 516 -2.84 -24.33 -36.55
N SER A 517 -2.94 -25.04 -37.67
CA SER A 517 -2.22 -26.30 -37.90
C SER A 517 -0.84 -26.13 -38.54
N ASN A 518 -0.53 -24.96 -39.10
CA ASN A 518 0.73 -24.69 -39.80
C ASN A 518 1.49 -23.52 -39.20
N ASP A 519 2.38 -23.79 -38.24
CA ASP A 519 3.16 -22.79 -37.51
C ASP A 519 4.09 -21.91 -38.38
N LEU A 520 4.33 -22.28 -39.63
CA LEU A 520 5.17 -21.53 -40.58
C LEU A 520 4.37 -20.65 -41.55
N ALA A 521 3.03 -20.72 -41.55
CA ALA A 521 2.21 -19.89 -42.41
C ALA A 521 2.25 -18.42 -41.97
N ALA A 522 2.49 -17.51 -42.92
CA ALA A 522 2.40 -16.07 -42.70
C ALA A 522 0.93 -15.65 -42.58
N LEU A 523 0.59 -14.94 -41.50
CA LEU A 523 -0.76 -14.45 -41.25
C LEU A 523 -0.91 -13.00 -41.73
N PRO A 524 -2.08 -12.61 -42.26
CA PRO A 524 -2.36 -11.21 -42.58
C PRO A 524 -2.42 -10.37 -41.30
N THR A 525 -2.18 -9.06 -41.43
CA THR A 525 -2.31 -8.12 -40.33
C THR A 525 -3.78 -7.72 -40.12
N PRO A 526 -4.31 -7.73 -38.88
CA PRO A 526 -5.70 -7.36 -38.61
C PRO A 526 -5.99 -5.88 -38.89
N ASN A 527 -7.10 -5.58 -39.58
CA ASN A 527 -7.57 -4.20 -39.75
C ASN A 527 -8.24 -3.68 -38.46
N GLN A 528 -8.45 -2.36 -38.41
CA GLN A 528 -9.09 -1.68 -37.28
C GLN A 528 -10.54 -2.17 -37.05
N PRO A 529 -10.91 -2.55 -35.81
CA PRO A 529 -12.28 -2.92 -35.48
C PRO A 529 -13.24 -1.70 -35.47
N ALA A 530 -14.52 -1.94 -35.82
CA ALA A 530 -15.56 -0.92 -35.91
C ALA A 530 -15.69 -0.04 -34.64
N PHE A 531 -15.83 1.27 -34.84
CA PHE A 531 -16.12 2.26 -33.80
C PHE A 531 -17.58 2.74 -33.93
N CYS A 532 -18.43 2.51 -32.92
CA CYS A 532 -19.66 3.30 -32.75
C CYS A 532 -19.28 4.70 -32.24
N THR A 533 -18.75 5.55 -33.12
CA THR A 533 -18.71 7.00 -32.89
C THR A 533 -19.82 7.61 -33.72
N SER A 534 -20.90 8.02 -33.06
CA SER A 534 -21.64 9.17 -33.56
C SER A 534 -20.76 10.41 -33.39
N ARG A 535 -19.83 10.60 -34.34
CA ARG A 535 -19.12 11.86 -34.63
C ARG A 535 -19.20 12.11 -36.12
N ARG A 536 -20.32 12.69 -36.58
CA ARG A 536 -20.24 13.69 -37.64
C ARG A 536 -19.97 15.04 -36.96
N VAL A 537 -18.69 15.33 -36.70
CA VAL A 537 -18.26 16.73 -36.66
C VAL A 537 -17.89 17.06 -38.10
N MET A 538 -18.68 17.95 -38.68
CA MET A 538 -18.50 18.52 -40.01
C MET A 538 -17.04 18.94 -40.22
N LYS A 539 -16.34 18.26 -41.15
CA LYS A 539 -15.36 18.95 -42.00
C LYS A 539 -16.07 19.20 -43.32
N ALA A 540 -16.36 20.47 -43.59
CA ALA A 540 -16.83 20.90 -44.89
C ALA A 540 -15.77 20.56 -45.95
N ASN A 541 -16.09 19.66 -46.88
CA ASN A 541 -16.27 19.99 -48.30
C ASN A 541 -16.60 18.75 -49.14
N SER A 542 -17.42 19.01 -50.17
CA SER A 542 -17.84 18.18 -51.32
C SER A 542 -18.71 16.93 -51.10
N SER A 543 -20.02 17.15 -51.30
CA SER A 543 -20.96 16.36 -52.12
C SER A 543 -20.85 14.83 -52.12
N THR A 544 -21.76 14.18 -51.40
CA THR A 544 -22.83 13.33 -51.98
C THR A 544 -23.74 12.81 -50.85
N ASN A 545 -25.05 12.89 -51.07
CA ASN A 545 -26.07 12.32 -50.20
C ASN A 545 -25.98 10.79 -50.23
N ASN A 546 -25.79 10.17 -49.06
CA ASN A 546 -26.44 8.89 -48.82
C ASN A 546 -26.74 8.72 -47.32
N THR A 547 -28.03 8.56 -47.02
CA THR A 547 -28.56 8.16 -45.72
C THR A 547 -28.27 6.68 -45.52
N GLY A 548 -27.17 6.35 -44.83
CA GLY A 548 -26.89 4.99 -44.38
C GLY A 548 -27.39 4.76 -42.96
N ASN A 549 -28.51 4.04 -42.83
CA ASN A 549 -29.01 3.52 -41.56
C ASN A 549 -27.95 2.65 -40.88
N CYS A 550 -27.76 2.81 -39.57
CA CYS A 550 -27.11 1.78 -38.76
C CYS A 550 -27.91 0.48 -38.90
N SER A 551 -27.23 -0.66 -39.03
CA SER A 551 -27.87 -1.97 -39.07
C SER A 551 -28.71 -2.19 -37.80
N VAL A 552 -30.01 -2.34 -37.97
CA VAL A 552 -30.90 -2.88 -36.94
C VAL A 552 -30.53 -4.36 -36.81
N ASN A 553 -30.02 -4.77 -35.65
CA ASN A 553 -29.89 -6.19 -35.33
C ASN A 553 -31.29 -6.81 -35.26
N GLY A 554 -31.78 -7.35 -36.38
CA GLY A 554 -32.92 -8.25 -36.39
C GLY A 554 -32.52 -9.54 -35.66
N LEU A 555 -33.20 -9.83 -34.55
CA LEU A 555 -33.09 -11.10 -33.83
C LEU A 555 -33.38 -12.26 -34.79
N THR A 556 -32.39 -13.11 -35.06
CA THR A 556 -32.61 -14.42 -35.68
C THR A 556 -33.08 -15.41 -34.62
N ILE A 557 -34.33 -15.85 -34.71
CA ILE A 557 -34.89 -16.94 -33.91
C ILE A 557 -34.53 -18.26 -34.61
N SER A 558 -33.68 -19.06 -33.97
CA SER A 558 -33.44 -20.45 -34.38
C SER A 558 -34.54 -21.34 -33.78
N ARG A 559 -35.38 -21.96 -34.61
CA ARG A 559 -36.32 -23.01 -34.18
C ARG A 559 -35.55 -24.33 -34.02
N ILE A 560 -35.65 -24.94 -32.85
CA ILE A 560 -35.18 -26.31 -32.60
C ILE A 560 -36.29 -27.26 -33.07
N GLU A 561 -35.99 -28.10 -34.06
CA GLU A 561 -36.82 -29.27 -34.37
C GLU A 561 -36.22 -30.52 -33.71
N PRO A 562 -37.06 -31.37 -33.08
CA PRO A 562 -36.59 -32.60 -32.46
C PRO A 562 -36.28 -33.66 -33.52
N ARG A 563 -35.15 -34.35 -33.36
CA ARG A 563 -34.92 -35.69 -33.91
C ARG A 563 -34.53 -36.63 -32.79
#